data_AF-H0T0V3-F1
#
_entry.id   AF-H0T0V3-F1
#
_cell.length_a   1.000
_cell.length_b   1.000
_cell.length_c   1.000
_cell.angle_alpha   90.00
_cell.angle_beta   90.00
_cell.angle_gamma   90.00
#
_symmetry.space_group_name_H-M   'P 1'
#
loop_
_entity.id
_entity.type
_entity.pdbx_description
1 polymer ?
#
loop_
_entity_poly.entity_id
_entity_poly.type
_entity_poly.pdbx_seq_one_letter_code
_entity_poly.pdbx_strand_id
1 'polypeptide(L)'
;MADPAGIAWQLSDLWYFGVPAIGAAVGVTEVISRYKDAPFLAAQTGPARAYVLVNALAALFAYVLIRNFDFKFGAQDQVILVQALVASLGSMAFFRSSLFSMKVGETDVSVGPAIFFQILLFATDRACDRERAKPRSADVIRIMQGVSFELARDSLPSFCFELMQNIPASEQQKFRLVIDALASSQRMPDSVKVLNLGLMLMNAVGQQVLEAAVAALGEKIQGPAKLELKVFIALQRADFDKAYPLLVDIAFIMSRYGSPAAQEAAKTAVLKEIEPLTRQPHLDNGAKMTQLGLSLQQRVGDAVLLAAIEQVADGIKGDSGREDQAQAEDAGSAHAQNGQQPQTLPPGGVVPNVTPIRPDVVAPVTDTDAATDHAAGDVPKAGGASE
;
A
#
# COMPACT_ATOMS: atom_id res chain seq x y z
N MET A 1 -24.27 44.02 -49.83
CA MET A 1 -22.99 44.21 -49.13
C MET A 1 -23.18 43.58 -47.77
N ALA A 2 -22.73 42.33 -47.62
CA ALA A 2 -22.91 41.56 -46.39
C ALA A 2 -21.91 42.08 -45.35
N ASP A 3 -22.42 42.48 -44.20
CA ASP A 3 -21.61 42.89 -43.05
C ASP A 3 -20.82 41.67 -42.56
N PRO A 4 -19.48 41.69 -42.55
CA PRO A 4 -18.70 40.59 -42.01
C PRO A 4 -18.73 40.72 -40.49
N ALA A 5 -19.79 40.19 -39.87
CA ALA A 5 -19.80 39.87 -38.45
C ALA A 5 -18.78 38.74 -38.19
N GLY A 6 -17.50 39.11 -38.26
CA GLY A 6 -16.43 38.36 -37.63
C GLY A 6 -16.79 38.22 -36.16
N ILE A 7 -16.61 37.01 -35.63
CA ILE A 7 -16.84 36.64 -34.24
C ILE A 7 -15.94 37.52 -33.36
N ALA A 8 -16.40 38.73 -33.04
CA ALA A 8 -15.81 39.59 -32.06
C ALA A 8 -16.31 39.08 -30.72
N TRP A 9 -15.61 38.11 -30.14
CA TRP A 9 -15.79 37.76 -28.73
C TRP A 9 -15.65 39.06 -27.95
N GLN A 10 -16.75 39.57 -27.41
CA GLN A 10 -16.66 40.71 -26.50
C GLN A 10 -15.88 40.24 -25.27
N LEU A 11 -15.10 41.12 -24.65
CA LEU A 11 -14.37 40.81 -23.41
C LEU A 11 -15.29 40.24 -22.32
N SER A 12 -16.60 40.50 -22.39
CA SER A 12 -17.65 39.91 -21.56
C SER A 12 -17.77 38.39 -21.67
N ASP A 13 -17.50 37.84 -22.86
CA ASP A 13 -17.74 36.43 -23.17
C ASP A 13 -16.55 35.56 -22.72
N LEU A 14 -15.35 36.16 -22.66
CA LEU A 14 -14.15 35.52 -22.12
C LEU A 14 -14.31 35.13 -20.65
N TRP A 15 -15.12 35.86 -19.88
CA TRP A 15 -15.33 35.57 -18.46
C TRP A 15 -16.16 34.31 -18.20
N TYR A 16 -16.94 33.82 -19.17
CA TYR A 16 -17.56 32.50 -19.07
C TYR A 16 -16.54 31.35 -19.07
N PHE A 17 -15.31 31.60 -19.53
CA PHE A 17 -14.20 30.67 -19.41
C PHE A 17 -13.27 31.01 -18.24
N GLY A 18 -13.02 32.31 -18.01
CA GLY A 18 -12.14 32.77 -16.93
C GLY A 18 -12.64 32.42 -15.54
N VAL A 19 -13.94 32.62 -15.26
CA VAL A 19 -14.53 32.31 -13.94
C VAL A 19 -14.44 30.82 -13.58
N PRO A 20 -14.91 29.87 -14.41
CA PRO A 20 -14.75 28.45 -14.10
C PRO A 20 -13.29 28.02 -14.04
N ALA A 21 -12.37 28.65 -14.78
CA ALA A 21 -10.94 28.36 -14.67
C ALA A 21 -10.38 28.73 -13.28
N ILE A 22 -10.79 29.87 -12.71
CA ILE A 22 -10.43 30.24 -11.32
C ILE A 22 -11.07 29.23 -10.34
N GLY A 23 -12.33 28.87 -10.55
CA GLY A 23 -13.03 27.78 -9.85
C GLY A 23 -12.22 26.49 -9.80
N ALA A 24 -11.84 26.00 -10.97
CA ALA A 24 -11.03 24.81 -11.14
C ALA A 24 -9.67 24.91 -10.43
N ALA A 25 -8.98 26.05 -10.56
CA ALA A 25 -7.68 26.26 -9.92
C ALA A 25 -7.76 26.09 -8.40
N VAL A 26 -8.80 26.59 -7.74
CA VAL A 26 -8.97 26.40 -6.30
C VAL A 26 -9.31 24.96 -5.96
N GLY A 27 -10.16 24.29 -6.74
CA GLY A 27 -10.40 22.85 -6.59
C GLY A 27 -9.11 22.02 -6.71
N VAL A 28 -8.21 22.38 -7.63
CA VAL A 28 -6.90 21.74 -7.78
C VAL A 28 -6.04 21.98 -6.55
N THR A 29 -5.98 23.22 -6.04
CA THR A 29 -5.23 23.55 -4.83
C THR A 29 -5.73 22.77 -3.61
N GLU A 30 -7.05 22.61 -3.47
CA GLU A 30 -7.63 21.81 -2.40
C GLU A 30 -7.18 20.36 -2.49
N VAL A 31 -7.29 19.72 -3.67
CA VAL A 31 -6.84 18.32 -3.85
C VAL A 31 -5.34 18.18 -3.58
N ILE A 32 -4.51 19.04 -4.16
CA ILE A 32 -3.05 19.02 -3.98
C ILE A 32 -2.67 19.09 -2.50
N SER A 33 -3.36 19.94 -1.73
CA SER A 33 -3.07 20.13 -0.30
C SER A 33 -3.34 18.88 0.54
N ARG A 34 -4.16 17.93 0.06
CA ARG A 34 -4.49 16.70 0.80
C ARG A 34 -3.48 15.57 0.57
N TYR A 35 -2.80 15.57 -0.57
CA TYR A 35 -1.94 14.47 -1.01
C TYR A 35 -0.46 14.87 -1.00
N LYS A 36 0.17 14.78 0.18
CA LYS A 36 1.59 15.16 0.36
C LYS A 36 2.57 14.31 -0.45
N ASP A 37 2.27 13.02 -0.62
CA ASP A 37 3.20 12.03 -1.19
C ASP A 37 3.33 12.12 -2.72
N ALA A 38 2.25 12.47 -3.42
CA ALA A 38 2.22 12.67 -4.87
C ALA A 38 1.09 13.63 -5.28
N PRO A 39 1.22 14.94 -4.98
CA PRO A 39 0.13 15.91 -5.12
C PRO A 39 -0.42 16.01 -6.54
N PHE A 40 0.48 16.06 -7.53
CA PHE A 40 0.09 16.19 -8.94
C PHE A 40 -0.52 14.92 -9.51
N LEU A 41 -0.04 13.74 -9.10
CA LEU A 41 -0.62 12.47 -9.54
C LEU A 41 -2.02 12.28 -8.96
N ALA A 42 -2.24 12.69 -7.70
CA ALA A 42 -3.57 12.65 -7.09
C ALA A 42 -4.57 13.57 -7.82
N ALA A 43 -4.14 14.77 -8.21
CA ALA A 43 -4.97 15.72 -8.96
C ALA A 43 -5.39 15.22 -10.36
N GLN A 44 -4.66 14.26 -10.94
CA GLN A 44 -4.95 13.71 -12.27
C GLN A 44 -5.95 12.53 -12.26
N THR A 45 -6.27 11.99 -11.08
CA THR A 45 -7.22 10.89 -10.95
C THR A 45 -8.62 11.27 -11.45
N GLY A 46 -9.42 10.27 -11.85
CA GLY A 46 -10.79 10.49 -12.29
C GLY A 46 -11.66 11.26 -11.27
N PRO A 47 -11.69 10.82 -9.99
CA PRO A 47 -12.45 11.49 -8.93
C PRO A 47 -11.99 12.92 -8.64
N ALA A 48 -10.67 13.17 -8.60
CA ALA A 48 -10.15 14.53 -8.41
C ALA A 48 -10.60 15.48 -9.52
N ARG A 49 -10.56 15.03 -10.79
CA ARG A 49 -11.06 15.82 -11.91
C ARG A 49 -12.55 16.12 -11.81
N ALA A 50 -13.34 15.16 -11.34
CA ALA A 50 -14.76 15.40 -11.08
C ALA A 50 -14.96 16.47 -9.99
N TYR A 51 -14.20 16.42 -8.90
CA TYR A 51 -14.22 17.44 -7.85
C TYR A 51 -13.86 18.85 -8.37
N VAL A 52 -12.79 18.93 -9.17
CA VAL A 52 -12.36 20.18 -9.83
C VAL A 52 -13.44 20.71 -10.75
N LEU A 53 -14.13 19.84 -11.49
CA LEU A 53 -15.25 20.23 -12.34
C LEU A 53 -16.42 20.79 -11.54
N VAL A 54 -16.78 20.19 -10.40
CA VAL A 54 -17.83 20.74 -9.53
C VAL A 54 -17.46 22.15 -9.05
N ASN A 55 -16.20 22.39 -8.70
CA ASN A 55 -15.73 23.73 -8.31
C ASN A 55 -15.84 24.75 -9.47
N ALA A 56 -15.44 24.34 -10.68
CA ALA A 56 -15.59 25.16 -11.87
C ALA A 56 -17.05 25.51 -12.16
N LEU A 57 -17.95 24.53 -12.05
CA LEU A 57 -19.38 24.71 -12.28
C LEU A 57 -20.04 25.58 -11.22
N ALA A 58 -19.64 25.47 -9.95
CA ALA A 58 -20.11 26.34 -8.88
C ALA A 58 -19.77 27.82 -9.15
N ALA A 59 -18.53 28.10 -9.55
CA ALA A 59 -18.10 29.45 -9.91
C ALA A 59 -18.86 29.98 -11.13
N LEU A 60 -19.03 29.15 -12.16
CA LEU A 60 -19.80 29.50 -13.36
C LEU A 60 -21.27 29.78 -13.04
N PHE A 61 -21.89 28.94 -12.22
CA PHE A 61 -23.28 29.10 -11.80
C PHE A 61 -23.48 30.42 -11.04
N ALA A 62 -22.58 30.74 -10.11
CA ALA A 62 -22.59 32.03 -9.41
C ALA A 62 -22.49 33.20 -10.39
N TYR A 63 -21.61 33.10 -11.40
CA TYR A 63 -21.46 34.15 -12.42
C TYR A 63 -22.72 34.31 -13.27
N VAL A 64 -23.33 33.22 -13.73
CA VAL A 64 -24.60 33.24 -14.49
C VAL A 64 -25.71 33.91 -13.67
N LEU A 65 -25.85 33.58 -12.39
CA LEU A 65 -26.84 34.24 -11.52
C LEU A 65 -26.56 35.74 -11.40
N ILE A 66 -25.31 36.12 -11.09
CA ILE A 66 -24.91 37.52 -10.95
C ILE A 66 -25.19 38.32 -12.23
N ARG A 67 -24.93 37.73 -13.40
CA ARG A 67 -25.19 38.34 -14.71
C ARG A 67 -26.69 38.47 -14.99
N ASN A 68 -27.47 37.42 -14.71
CA ASN A 68 -28.91 37.41 -14.96
C ASN A 68 -29.68 38.38 -14.06
N PHE A 69 -29.23 38.58 -12.82
CA PHE A 69 -29.85 39.54 -11.88
C PHE A 69 -29.25 40.95 -11.95
N ASP A 70 -28.29 41.20 -12.85
CA ASP A 70 -27.57 42.47 -13.01
C ASP A 70 -26.98 43.01 -11.68
N PHE A 71 -26.41 42.12 -10.86
CA PHE A 71 -25.79 42.55 -9.60
C PHE A 71 -24.47 43.28 -9.86
N LYS A 72 -24.45 44.60 -9.62
CA LYS A 72 -23.28 45.46 -9.91
C LYS A 72 -22.30 45.60 -8.75
N PHE A 73 -22.71 45.21 -7.54
CA PHE A 73 -21.89 45.33 -6.32
C PHE A 73 -21.31 46.74 -6.09
N GLY A 74 -22.06 47.78 -6.48
CA GLY A 74 -21.63 49.18 -6.37
C GLY A 74 -20.58 49.64 -7.39
N ALA A 75 -20.14 48.78 -8.30
CA ALA A 75 -19.24 49.16 -9.39
C ALA A 75 -19.98 49.99 -10.46
N GLN A 76 -19.39 51.13 -10.84
CA GLN A 76 -19.87 51.97 -11.94
C GLN A 76 -19.10 51.65 -13.23
N ASP A 77 -17.77 51.47 -13.11
CA ASP A 77 -16.88 51.01 -14.17
C ASP A 77 -16.40 49.57 -13.92
N GLN A 78 -16.01 48.86 -14.99
CA GLN A 78 -15.48 47.48 -14.92
C GLN A 78 -16.41 46.47 -14.22
N VAL A 79 -17.73 46.69 -14.29
CA VAL A 79 -18.75 45.86 -13.63
C VAL A 79 -18.55 44.36 -13.90
N ILE A 80 -18.20 43.99 -15.13
CA ILE A 80 -17.99 42.59 -15.52
C ILE A 80 -16.82 41.94 -14.76
N LEU A 81 -15.71 42.66 -14.59
CA LEU A 81 -14.55 42.16 -13.85
C LEU A 81 -14.91 41.94 -12.37
N VAL A 82 -15.62 42.90 -11.77
CA VAL A 82 -16.08 42.79 -10.38
C VAL A 82 -17.03 41.60 -10.23
N GLN A 83 -17.99 41.44 -11.14
CA GLN A 83 -18.90 40.30 -11.16
C GLN A 83 -18.16 38.97 -11.29
N ALA A 84 -17.14 38.88 -12.14
CA ALA A 84 -16.32 37.68 -12.31
C ALA A 84 -15.50 37.33 -11.06
N LEU A 85 -14.88 38.33 -10.42
CA LEU A 85 -14.13 38.15 -9.18
C LEU A 85 -15.04 37.75 -8.01
N VAL A 86 -16.19 38.41 -7.86
CA VAL A 86 -17.18 38.08 -6.83
C VAL A 86 -17.78 36.69 -7.08
N ALA A 87 -18.07 36.31 -8.32
CA ALA A 87 -18.56 34.96 -8.63
C ALA A 87 -17.53 33.87 -8.28
N SER A 88 -16.29 34.03 -8.75
CA SER A 88 -15.24 33.04 -8.52
C SER A 88 -14.86 32.93 -7.05
N LEU A 89 -14.46 34.02 -6.40
CA LEU A 89 -14.04 34.01 -4.99
C LEU A 89 -15.21 33.87 -4.02
N GLY A 90 -16.35 34.49 -4.33
CA GLY A 90 -17.54 34.46 -3.48
C GLY A 90 -18.22 33.10 -3.46
N SER A 91 -18.25 32.36 -4.58
CA SER A 91 -18.74 30.97 -4.57
C SER A 91 -17.90 30.09 -3.65
N MET A 92 -16.57 30.23 -3.69
CA MET A 92 -15.66 29.51 -2.80
C MET A 92 -15.84 29.91 -1.33
N ALA A 93 -15.92 31.21 -1.06
CA ALA A 93 -16.14 31.72 0.29
C ALA A 93 -17.48 31.24 0.86
N PHE A 94 -18.54 31.25 0.05
CA PHE A 94 -19.86 30.74 0.42
C PHE A 94 -19.81 29.25 0.74
N PHE A 95 -19.26 28.43 -0.17
CA PHE A 95 -19.16 26.99 0.07
C PHE A 95 -18.13 26.59 1.12
N ARG A 96 -17.21 27.47 1.53
CA ARG A 96 -16.34 27.22 2.69
C ARG A 96 -16.91 27.75 4.01
N SER A 97 -17.99 28.52 3.96
CA SER A 97 -18.58 29.10 5.17
C SER A 97 -19.35 28.06 5.98
N SER A 98 -19.14 28.10 7.30
CA SER A 98 -20.02 27.48 8.29
C SER A 98 -20.95 28.55 8.82
N LEU A 99 -22.26 28.34 8.75
CA LEU A 99 -23.25 29.30 9.25
C LEU A 99 -23.56 29.08 10.73
N PHE A 100 -23.43 27.84 11.21
CA PHE A 100 -23.65 27.47 12.60
C PHE A 100 -22.69 26.34 12.99
N SER A 101 -21.93 26.48 14.07
CA SER A 101 -21.16 25.37 14.65
C SER A 101 -21.89 24.86 15.88
N MET A 102 -22.27 23.58 15.89
CA MET A 102 -22.87 22.92 17.05
C MET A 102 -21.87 21.92 17.62
N LYS A 103 -21.58 22.00 18.92
CA LYS A 103 -20.85 20.94 19.63
C LYS A 103 -21.76 19.74 19.81
N VAL A 104 -21.38 18.60 19.22
CA VAL A 104 -21.99 17.30 19.48
C VAL A 104 -20.92 16.42 20.11
N GLY A 105 -21.00 16.25 21.43
CA GLY A 105 -19.92 15.64 22.22
C GLY A 105 -18.65 16.50 22.20
N GLU A 106 -17.49 15.89 21.92
CA GLU A 106 -16.19 16.57 21.80
C GLU A 106 -15.89 17.11 20.39
N THR A 107 -16.86 17.06 19.47
CA THR A 107 -16.66 17.44 18.06
C THR A 107 -17.52 18.64 17.69
N ASP A 108 -16.90 19.70 17.18
CA ASP A 108 -17.59 20.84 16.58
C ASP A 108 -18.08 20.45 15.17
N VAL A 109 -19.40 20.35 14.99
CA VAL A 109 -20.03 20.08 13.70
C VAL A 109 -20.52 21.40 13.12
N SER A 110 -19.89 21.81 12.03
CA SER A 110 -20.28 22.98 11.24
C SER A 110 -21.48 22.65 10.34
N VAL A 111 -22.63 23.24 10.61
CA VAL A 111 -23.85 23.22 9.78
C VAL A 111 -23.84 24.43 8.85
N GLY A 112 -23.75 24.16 7.54
CA GLY A 112 -23.73 25.20 6.51
C GLY A 112 -23.44 24.67 5.12
N PRO A 113 -23.26 25.56 4.13
CA PRO A 113 -22.92 25.20 2.75
C PRO A 113 -21.65 24.34 2.64
N ALA A 114 -20.72 24.47 3.60
CA ALA A 114 -19.49 23.68 3.68
C ALA A 114 -19.69 22.16 3.77
N ILE A 115 -20.82 21.69 4.30
CA ILE A 115 -21.10 20.24 4.38
C ILE A 115 -21.10 19.61 2.98
N PHE A 116 -21.62 20.32 1.97
CA PHE A 116 -21.72 19.80 0.61
C PHE A 116 -20.34 19.46 0.04
N PHE A 117 -19.39 20.40 0.11
CA PHE A 117 -18.02 20.14 -0.34
C PHE A 117 -17.26 19.20 0.56
N GLN A 118 -17.49 19.20 1.88
CA GLN A 118 -16.86 18.21 2.76
C GLN A 118 -17.25 16.78 2.40
N ILE A 119 -18.53 16.51 2.14
CA ILE A 119 -19.01 15.19 1.70
C ILE A 119 -18.38 14.81 0.36
N LEU A 120 -18.41 15.72 -0.62
CA LEU A 120 -17.86 15.47 -1.94
C LEU A 120 -16.35 15.24 -1.90
N LEU A 121 -15.63 16.01 -1.09
CA LEU A 121 -14.19 15.91 -0.92
C LEU A 121 -13.82 14.61 -0.19
N PHE A 122 -14.58 14.21 0.84
CA PHE A 122 -14.41 12.90 1.49
C PHE A 122 -14.64 11.73 0.54
N ALA A 123 -15.68 11.80 -0.31
CA ALA A 123 -15.92 10.79 -1.33
C ALA A 123 -14.80 10.75 -2.38
N THR A 124 -14.33 11.93 -2.80
CA THR A 124 -13.20 12.10 -3.73
C THR A 124 -11.95 11.45 -3.15
N ASP A 125 -11.61 11.72 -1.89
CA ASP A 125 -10.44 11.14 -1.24
C ASP A 125 -10.44 9.61 -1.32
N ARG A 126 -11.54 8.99 -0.88
CA ARG A 126 -11.63 7.52 -0.84
C ARG A 126 -11.52 6.89 -2.22
N ALA A 127 -12.05 7.58 -3.23
CA ALA A 127 -11.98 7.12 -4.62
C ALA A 127 -10.58 7.29 -5.20
N CYS A 128 -9.92 8.43 -4.95
CA CYS A 128 -8.52 8.68 -5.27
C CYS A 128 -7.60 7.64 -4.61
N ASP A 129 -7.80 7.34 -3.32
CA ASP A 129 -7.03 6.35 -2.58
C ASP A 129 -7.18 4.96 -3.20
N ARG A 130 -8.40 4.59 -3.62
CA ARG A 130 -8.66 3.31 -4.28
C ARG A 130 -7.98 3.22 -5.64
N GLU A 131 -8.03 4.27 -6.44
CA GLU A 131 -7.37 4.33 -7.76
C GLU A 131 -5.84 4.24 -7.62
N ARG A 132 -5.28 4.88 -6.58
CA ARG A 132 -3.84 4.93 -6.31
C ARG A 132 -3.29 3.71 -5.56
N ALA A 133 -4.14 2.90 -4.92
CA ALA A 133 -3.69 1.77 -4.12
C ALA A 133 -2.87 0.75 -4.92
N LYS A 134 -3.30 0.43 -6.15
CA LYS A 134 -2.62 -0.55 -7.01
C LYS A 134 -1.20 -0.11 -7.41
N PRO A 135 -0.97 1.07 -8.03
CA PRO A 135 0.38 1.51 -8.36
C PRO A 135 1.26 1.66 -7.11
N ARG A 136 0.74 2.21 -6.00
CA ARG A 136 1.48 2.27 -4.73
C ARG A 136 1.96 0.91 -4.25
N SER A 137 1.10 -0.11 -4.31
CA SER A 137 1.47 -1.45 -3.88
C SER A 137 2.60 -2.03 -4.73
N ALA A 138 2.60 -1.78 -6.04
CA ALA A 138 3.66 -2.23 -6.93
C ALA A 138 4.98 -1.49 -6.66
N ASP A 139 4.91 -0.16 -6.46
CA ASP A 139 6.08 0.68 -6.19
C ASP A 139 6.74 0.32 -4.87
N VAL A 140 5.97 0.14 -3.79
CA VAL A 140 6.57 -0.23 -2.49
C VAL A 140 7.20 -1.61 -2.52
N ILE A 141 6.60 -2.58 -3.22
CA ILE A 141 7.17 -3.92 -3.37
C ILE A 141 8.52 -3.84 -4.09
N ARG A 142 8.58 -3.07 -5.17
CA ARG A 142 9.81 -2.85 -5.94
C ARG A 142 10.88 -2.15 -5.11
N ILE A 143 10.52 -1.07 -4.42
CA ILE A 143 11.48 -0.24 -3.68
C ILE A 143 12.01 -0.97 -2.45
N MET A 144 11.16 -1.69 -1.72
CA MET A 144 11.54 -2.37 -0.47
C MET A 144 12.06 -3.79 -0.68
N GLN A 145 12.26 -4.22 -1.94
CA GLN A 145 12.73 -5.56 -2.25
C GLN A 145 14.12 -5.82 -1.62
N GLY A 146 14.25 -6.93 -0.88
CA GLY A 146 15.51 -7.32 -0.23
C GLY A 146 15.84 -6.52 1.04
N VAL A 147 15.03 -5.55 1.43
CA VAL A 147 15.23 -4.79 2.67
C VAL A 147 14.86 -5.65 3.89
N SER A 148 15.71 -5.65 4.91
CA SER A 148 15.42 -6.29 6.19
C SER A 148 14.71 -5.33 7.11
N PHE A 149 13.54 -5.73 7.62
CA PHE A 149 12.82 -4.94 8.60
C PHE A 149 13.67 -4.64 9.84
N GLU A 150 14.39 -5.62 10.38
CA GLU A 150 15.21 -5.46 11.59
C GLU A 150 16.36 -4.47 11.42
N LEU A 151 16.96 -4.40 10.23
CA LEU A 151 18.06 -3.46 9.95
C LEU A 151 17.53 -2.07 9.54
N ALA A 152 16.39 -2.03 8.87
CA ALA A 152 15.83 -0.80 8.30
C ALA A 152 14.97 0.00 9.30
N ARG A 153 14.34 -0.64 10.29
CA ARG A 153 13.32 0.00 11.14
C ARG A 153 13.78 1.27 11.87
N ASP A 154 15.07 1.40 12.13
CA ASP A 154 15.66 2.59 12.76
C ASP A 154 16.36 3.50 11.74
N SER A 155 17.21 2.92 10.90
CA SER A 155 18.11 3.65 10.00
C SER A 155 17.37 4.30 8.83
N LEU A 156 16.42 3.59 8.21
CA LEU A 156 15.73 4.07 7.02
C LEU A 156 14.80 5.25 7.32
N PRO A 157 13.92 5.21 8.34
CA PRO A 157 13.11 6.36 8.73
C PRO A 157 13.94 7.58 9.09
N SER A 158 15.01 7.39 9.88
CA SER A 158 15.89 8.49 10.27
C SER A 158 16.52 9.15 9.05
N PHE A 159 17.05 8.34 8.11
CA PHE A 159 17.66 8.88 6.90
C PHE A 159 16.64 9.59 6.01
N CYS A 160 15.45 9.02 5.82
CA CYS A 160 14.35 9.64 5.08
C CYS A 160 13.95 11.00 5.68
N PHE A 161 13.93 11.12 7.00
CA PHE A 161 13.56 12.37 7.68
C PHE A 161 14.66 13.42 7.59
N GLU A 162 15.94 13.03 7.63
CA GLU A 162 17.05 13.96 7.38
C GLU A 162 17.08 14.48 5.94
N LEU A 163 16.67 13.66 4.96
CA LEU A 163 16.49 14.10 3.57
C LEU A 163 15.34 15.12 3.44
N MET A 164 14.31 14.98 4.28
CA MET A 164 13.13 15.84 4.29
C MET A 164 13.29 16.92 5.35
N GLN A 165 13.93 18.03 4.99
CA GLN A 165 14.32 19.16 5.86
C GLN A 165 13.19 19.83 6.69
N ASN A 166 11.93 19.34 6.63
CA ASN A 166 10.74 19.98 7.22
C ASN A 166 9.74 19.01 7.91
N ILE A 167 10.14 17.83 8.39
CA ILE A 167 9.20 16.93 9.08
C ILE A 167 9.05 17.30 10.57
N PRO A 168 7.82 17.64 11.05
CA PRO A 168 7.59 18.00 12.44
C PRO A 168 7.93 16.88 13.43
N ALA A 169 8.46 17.22 14.60
CA ALA A 169 8.80 16.24 15.64
C ALA A 169 7.61 15.36 16.07
N SER A 170 6.39 15.93 16.07
CA SER A 170 5.16 15.19 16.38
C SER A 170 4.82 14.12 15.32
N GLU A 171 5.18 14.33 14.06
CA GLU A 171 5.00 13.36 12.99
C GLU A 171 6.04 12.23 13.11
N GLN A 172 7.29 12.57 13.45
CA GLN A 172 8.33 11.58 13.73
C GLN A 172 7.98 10.68 14.93
N GLN A 173 7.42 11.24 16.00
CA GLN A 173 6.96 10.49 17.17
C GLN A 173 5.81 9.53 16.83
N LYS A 174 4.80 10.00 16.09
CA LYS A 174 3.72 9.12 15.60
C LYS A 174 4.27 7.98 14.76
N PHE A 175 5.25 8.27 13.92
CA PHE A 175 5.90 7.26 13.09
C PHE A 175 6.60 6.20 13.93
N ARG A 176 7.33 6.61 14.98
CA ARG A 176 8.01 5.70 15.90
C ARG A 176 7.06 4.71 16.57
N LEU A 177 5.92 5.19 17.06
CA LEU A 177 4.91 4.34 17.68
C LEU A 177 4.41 3.23 16.75
N VAL A 178 4.25 3.53 15.46
CA VAL A 178 3.80 2.52 14.49
C VAL A 178 4.90 1.51 14.16
N ILE A 179 6.16 1.96 14.08
CA ILE A 179 7.31 1.04 13.93
C ILE A 179 7.36 0.07 15.12
N ASP A 180 7.23 0.58 16.34
CA ASP A 180 7.28 -0.24 17.56
C ASP A 180 6.12 -1.26 17.59
N ALA A 181 4.94 -0.86 17.12
CA ALA A 181 3.80 -1.76 16.95
C ALA A 181 4.06 -2.85 15.89
N LEU A 182 4.69 -2.51 14.76
CA LEU A 182 5.09 -3.48 13.74
C LEU A 182 6.14 -4.45 14.27
N ALA A 183 7.14 -3.95 15.02
CA ALA A 183 8.20 -4.76 15.61
C ALA A 183 7.67 -5.74 16.65
N SER A 184 6.69 -5.31 17.46
CA SER A 184 6.06 -6.13 18.49
C SER A 184 5.13 -7.21 17.93
N SER A 185 4.77 -7.15 16.65
CA SER A 185 3.87 -8.11 16.03
C SER A 185 4.59 -9.44 15.72
N GLN A 186 4.28 -10.48 16.50
CA GLN A 186 4.84 -11.83 16.29
C GLN A 186 4.17 -12.61 15.15
N ARG A 187 2.94 -12.27 14.79
CA ARG A 187 2.19 -12.99 13.74
C ARG A 187 2.49 -12.49 12.33
N MET A 188 3.12 -11.32 12.21
CA MET A 188 3.40 -10.70 10.92
C MET A 188 4.79 -11.13 10.44
N PRO A 189 4.92 -11.73 9.24
CA PRO A 189 6.22 -12.01 8.64
C PRO A 189 7.02 -10.72 8.42
N ASP A 190 8.35 -10.79 8.53
CA ASP A 190 9.22 -9.62 8.33
C ASP A 190 9.09 -9.02 6.92
N SER A 191 8.81 -9.86 5.92
CA SER A 191 8.50 -9.44 4.54
C SER A 191 7.25 -8.55 4.45
N VAL A 192 6.28 -8.73 5.35
CA VAL A 192 5.08 -7.88 5.42
C VAL A 192 5.35 -6.64 6.26
N LYS A 193 6.12 -6.76 7.35
CA LYS A 193 6.53 -5.61 8.17
C LYS A 193 7.31 -4.58 7.36
N VAL A 194 8.24 -5.03 6.51
CA VAL A 194 9.04 -4.13 5.67
C VAL A 194 8.20 -3.42 4.60
N LEU A 195 7.20 -4.08 4.02
CA LEU A 195 6.27 -3.44 3.09
C LEU A 195 5.40 -2.38 3.78
N ASN A 196 4.92 -2.67 4.99
CA ASN A 196 4.17 -1.69 5.79
C ASN A 196 5.06 -0.49 6.15
N LEU A 197 6.31 -0.73 6.57
CA LEU A 197 7.30 0.33 6.79
C LEU A 197 7.48 1.20 5.55
N GLY A 198 7.68 0.58 4.38
CA GLY A 198 7.80 1.29 3.11
C GLY A 198 6.56 2.10 2.74
N LEU A 199 5.35 1.56 2.94
CA LEU A 199 4.10 2.29 2.64
C LEU A 199 3.95 3.52 3.52
N MET A 200 4.31 3.41 4.80
CA MET A 200 4.28 4.53 5.73
C MET A 200 5.33 5.58 5.39
N LEU A 201 6.57 5.18 5.06
CA LEU A 201 7.60 6.13 4.64
C LEU A 201 7.20 6.80 3.34
N MET A 202 6.69 6.06 2.36
CA MET A 202 6.21 6.62 1.11
C MET A 202 5.07 7.64 1.33
N ASN A 203 4.23 7.47 2.35
CA ASN A 203 3.24 8.49 2.76
C ASN A 203 3.88 9.78 3.27
N ALA A 204 4.91 9.64 4.10
CA ALA A 204 5.54 10.77 4.79
C ALA A 204 6.50 11.54 3.89
N VAL A 205 7.33 10.83 3.12
CA VAL A 205 8.44 11.41 2.34
C VAL A 205 8.26 11.34 0.83
N GLY A 206 7.26 10.60 0.35
CA GLY A 206 7.04 10.36 -1.07
C GLY A 206 7.87 9.21 -1.63
N GLN A 207 7.48 8.74 -2.81
CA GLN A 207 8.08 7.57 -3.48
C GLN A 207 9.57 7.78 -3.82
N GLN A 208 9.91 8.94 -4.39
CA GLN A 208 11.27 9.21 -4.89
C GLN A 208 12.29 9.29 -3.75
N VAL A 209 11.91 9.90 -2.62
CA VAL A 209 12.78 10.00 -1.45
C VAL A 209 12.99 8.63 -0.83
N LEU A 210 11.94 7.81 -0.71
CA LEU A 210 12.08 6.44 -0.22
C LEU A 210 13.00 5.61 -1.13
N GLU A 211 12.82 5.71 -2.44
CA GLU A 211 13.66 4.99 -3.41
C GLU A 211 15.14 5.42 -3.30
N ALA A 212 15.41 6.72 -3.24
CA ALA A 212 16.75 7.24 -3.04
C ALA A 212 17.36 6.82 -1.70
N ALA A 213 16.57 6.81 -0.62
CA ALA A 213 17.00 6.40 0.71
C ALA A 213 17.36 4.92 0.77
N VAL A 214 16.54 4.05 0.18
CA VAL A 214 16.84 2.62 0.12
C VAL A 214 18.09 2.37 -0.72
N ALA A 215 18.24 3.04 -1.85
CA ALA A 215 19.43 2.93 -2.69
C ALA A 215 20.70 3.41 -1.98
N ALA A 216 20.63 4.52 -1.24
CA ALA A 216 21.76 5.10 -0.51
C ALA A 216 22.21 4.24 0.68
N LEU A 217 21.26 3.66 1.41
CA LEU A 217 21.58 2.77 2.53
C LEU A 217 22.04 1.39 2.05
N GLY A 218 21.52 0.91 0.92
CA GLY A 218 21.99 -0.28 0.21
C GLY A 218 22.20 -1.48 1.14
N GLU A 219 23.40 -2.04 1.11
CA GLU A 219 23.80 -3.22 1.89
C GLU A 219 23.62 -3.05 3.41
N LYS A 220 23.59 -1.81 3.94
CA LYS A 220 23.46 -1.57 5.39
C LYS A 220 22.08 -1.92 5.93
N ILE A 221 21.06 -1.94 5.07
CA ILE A 221 19.67 -2.27 5.43
C ILE A 221 19.15 -3.51 4.73
N GLN A 222 19.92 -4.07 3.80
CA GLN A 222 19.62 -5.36 3.21
C GLN A 222 19.96 -6.45 4.22
N GLY A 223 19.01 -7.36 4.43
CA GLY A 223 19.25 -8.52 5.30
C GLY A 223 20.19 -9.51 4.63
N PRO A 224 20.86 -10.39 5.40
CA PRO A 224 21.33 -11.63 4.80
C PRO A 224 20.11 -12.31 4.15
N ALA A 225 20.26 -12.77 2.90
CA ALA A 225 19.22 -13.59 2.30
C ALA A 225 19.00 -14.79 3.21
N LYS A 226 17.76 -14.94 3.69
CA LYS A 226 17.36 -16.05 4.55
C LYS A 226 16.36 -16.87 3.75
N LEU A 227 16.71 -18.13 3.53
CA LEU A 227 15.76 -19.12 3.04
C LEU A 227 14.87 -19.53 4.21
N GLU A 228 13.56 -19.57 4.02
CA GLU A 228 12.70 -20.25 4.99
C GLU A 228 13.15 -21.71 5.15
N LEU A 229 13.07 -22.24 6.37
CA LEU A 229 13.51 -23.60 6.68
C LEU A 229 12.91 -24.65 5.74
N LYS A 230 11.64 -24.47 5.34
CA LYS A 230 10.97 -25.36 4.38
C LYS A 230 11.63 -25.33 3.00
N VAL A 231 11.94 -24.13 2.50
CA VAL A 231 12.60 -23.93 1.20
C VAL A 231 14.01 -24.51 1.26
N PHE A 232 14.75 -24.25 2.34
CA PHE A 232 16.08 -24.79 2.55
C PHE A 232 16.09 -26.32 2.53
N ILE A 233 15.18 -26.97 3.27
CA ILE A 233 15.05 -28.45 3.29
C ILE A 233 14.71 -28.98 1.89
N ALA A 234 13.83 -28.30 1.15
CA ALA A 234 13.45 -28.71 -0.19
C ALA A 234 14.64 -28.60 -1.18
N LEU A 235 15.40 -27.50 -1.10
CA LEU A 235 16.62 -27.30 -1.90
C LEU A 235 17.71 -28.32 -1.60
N GLN A 236 17.91 -28.71 -0.33
CA GLN A 236 18.94 -29.69 0.03
C GLN A 236 18.69 -31.09 -0.54
N ARG A 237 17.44 -31.41 -0.91
CA ARG A 237 17.07 -32.70 -1.52
C ARG A 237 17.21 -32.71 -3.04
N ALA A 238 17.41 -31.55 -3.64
CA ALA A 238 17.56 -31.40 -5.08
C ALA A 238 19.01 -31.59 -5.51
N ASP A 239 19.20 -32.18 -6.67
CA ASP A 239 20.45 -32.27 -7.40
C ASP A 239 20.62 -31.01 -8.25
N PHE A 240 21.76 -30.33 -8.10
CA PHE A 240 22.05 -29.06 -8.74
C PHE A 240 22.13 -29.19 -10.26
N ASP A 241 22.71 -30.27 -10.78
CA ASP A 241 22.88 -30.46 -12.23
C ASP A 241 21.52 -30.76 -12.91
N LYS A 242 20.57 -31.34 -12.16
CA LYS A 242 19.18 -31.51 -12.61
C LYS A 242 18.33 -30.26 -12.40
N ALA A 243 18.57 -29.52 -11.32
CA ALA A 243 17.78 -28.35 -10.94
C ALA A 243 18.17 -27.09 -11.73
N TYR A 244 19.45 -26.89 -12.03
CA TYR A 244 19.93 -25.78 -12.83
C TYR A 244 20.02 -26.18 -14.31
N PRO A 245 19.50 -25.39 -15.27
CA PRO A 245 18.84 -24.09 -15.13
C PRO A 245 17.32 -24.16 -14.94
N LEU A 246 16.71 -25.34 -14.97
CA LEU A 246 15.25 -25.54 -14.99
C LEU A 246 14.50 -24.78 -13.88
N LEU A 247 15.02 -24.82 -12.65
CA LEU A 247 14.42 -24.15 -11.50
C LEU A 247 14.43 -22.63 -11.66
N VAL A 248 15.46 -22.06 -12.32
CA VAL A 248 15.51 -20.62 -12.63
C VAL A 248 14.38 -20.27 -13.59
N ASP A 249 14.22 -21.04 -14.67
CA ASP A 249 13.16 -20.79 -15.65
C ASP A 249 11.78 -20.84 -15.02
N ILE A 250 11.48 -21.88 -14.24
CA ILE A 250 10.18 -22.04 -13.61
C ILE A 250 9.93 -20.96 -12.55
N ALA A 251 10.93 -20.63 -11.73
CA ALA A 251 10.79 -19.56 -10.73
C ALA A 251 10.44 -18.21 -11.37
N PHE A 252 11.05 -17.87 -12.51
CA PHE A 252 10.75 -16.63 -13.23
C PHE A 252 9.44 -16.68 -14.03
N ILE A 253 9.05 -17.85 -14.56
CA ILE A 253 7.72 -18.05 -15.17
C ILE A 253 6.60 -17.87 -14.13
N MET A 254 6.82 -18.36 -12.91
CA MET A 254 5.85 -18.27 -11.82
C MET A 254 5.85 -16.89 -11.14
N SER A 255 6.96 -16.14 -11.23
CA SER A 255 7.06 -14.79 -10.71
C SER A 255 6.17 -13.83 -11.50
N ARG A 256 5.23 -13.17 -10.83
CA ARG A 256 4.42 -12.08 -11.40
C ARG A 256 4.94 -10.69 -11.03
N TYR A 257 6.14 -10.61 -10.46
CA TYR A 257 6.71 -9.37 -9.95
C TYR A 257 7.48 -8.62 -11.04
N GLY A 258 7.16 -7.34 -11.24
CA GLY A 258 7.90 -6.43 -12.13
C GLY A 258 7.40 -6.40 -13.58
N SER A 259 8.02 -5.55 -14.40
CA SER A 259 7.78 -5.51 -15.85
C SER A 259 8.49 -6.68 -16.54
N PRO A 260 8.06 -7.10 -17.75
CA PRO A 260 8.74 -8.15 -18.50
C PRO A 260 10.24 -7.90 -18.67
N ALA A 261 10.64 -6.65 -18.92
CA ALA A 261 12.04 -6.26 -19.04
C ALA A 261 12.82 -6.41 -17.73
N ALA A 262 12.22 -6.05 -16.60
CA ALA A 262 12.85 -6.21 -15.29
C ALA A 262 13.02 -7.69 -14.90
N GLN A 263 12.02 -8.52 -15.22
CA GLN A 263 12.09 -9.96 -15.00
C GLN A 263 13.19 -10.61 -15.83
N GLU A 264 13.30 -10.26 -17.10
CA GLU A 264 14.33 -10.80 -17.98
C GLU A 264 15.74 -10.39 -17.53
N ALA A 265 15.91 -9.13 -17.10
CA ALA A 265 17.17 -8.65 -16.55
C ALA A 265 17.55 -9.39 -15.26
N ALA A 266 16.58 -9.59 -14.35
CA ALA A 266 16.79 -10.31 -13.10
C ALA A 266 17.12 -11.79 -13.34
N LYS A 267 16.43 -12.45 -14.27
CA LYS A 267 16.72 -13.82 -14.70
C LYS A 267 18.14 -13.95 -15.25
N THR A 268 18.50 -13.06 -16.18
CA THR A 268 19.84 -13.01 -16.77
C THR A 268 20.92 -12.83 -15.68
N ALA A 269 20.65 -12.00 -14.67
CA ALA A 269 21.57 -11.81 -13.56
C ALA A 269 21.77 -13.10 -12.73
N VAL A 270 20.72 -13.87 -12.45
CA VAL A 270 20.83 -15.17 -11.74
C VAL A 270 21.66 -16.14 -12.56
N LEU A 271 21.35 -16.29 -13.85
CA LEU A 271 22.09 -17.21 -14.72
C LEU A 271 23.59 -16.87 -14.74
N LYS A 272 23.93 -15.59 -14.87
CA LYS A 272 25.32 -15.11 -14.83
C LYS A 272 26.02 -15.36 -13.50
N GLU A 273 25.28 -15.26 -12.39
CA GLU A 273 25.79 -15.48 -11.03
C GLU A 273 26.05 -16.96 -10.74
N ILE A 274 25.16 -17.85 -11.21
CA ILE A 274 25.17 -19.29 -10.90
C ILE A 274 25.96 -20.12 -11.91
N GLU A 275 26.05 -19.70 -13.17
CA GLU A 275 26.78 -20.42 -14.23
C GLU A 275 28.21 -20.84 -13.80
N PRO A 276 29.02 -20.00 -13.13
CA PRO A 276 30.35 -20.39 -12.66
C PRO A 276 30.36 -21.59 -11.72
N LEU A 277 29.29 -21.82 -10.94
CA LEU A 277 29.20 -22.91 -9.97
C LEU A 277 29.14 -24.29 -10.63
N THR A 278 28.64 -24.37 -11.86
CA THR A 278 28.65 -25.61 -12.67
C THR A 278 30.07 -26.14 -12.89
N ARG A 279 31.07 -25.24 -12.91
CA ARG A 279 32.48 -25.57 -13.18
C ARG A 279 33.33 -25.67 -11.91
N GLN A 280 32.73 -25.58 -10.73
CA GLN A 280 33.44 -25.67 -9.44
C GLN A 280 33.21 -27.05 -8.81
N PRO A 281 34.12 -28.02 -9.02
CA PRO A 281 33.96 -29.39 -8.51
C PRO A 281 34.19 -29.51 -6.99
N HIS A 282 34.77 -28.49 -6.36
CA HIS A 282 35.04 -28.47 -4.92
C HIS A 282 33.84 -28.04 -4.06
N LEU A 283 32.79 -27.49 -4.68
CA LEU A 283 31.54 -27.17 -4.00
C LEU A 283 30.65 -28.41 -4.02
N ASP A 284 30.17 -28.81 -2.85
CA ASP A 284 29.18 -29.88 -2.76
C ASP A 284 27.82 -29.43 -3.32
N ASN A 285 26.98 -30.42 -3.61
CA ASN A 285 25.66 -30.17 -4.17
C ASN A 285 24.80 -29.24 -3.30
N GLY A 286 24.89 -29.43 -1.97
CA GLY A 286 24.16 -28.62 -0.99
C GLY A 286 24.54 -27.14 -1.03
N ALA A 287 25.84 -26.81 -1.13
CA ALA A 287 26.31 -25.43 -1.24
C ALA A 287 25.84 -24.78 -2.53
N LYS A 288 25.92 -25.49 -3.66
CA LYS A 288 25.45 -24.99 -4.97
C LYS A 288 23.94 -24.72 -4.95
N MET A 289 23.15 -25.65 -4.43
CA MET A 289 21.70 -25.47 -4.28
C MET A 289 21.35 -24.33 -3.32
N THR A 290 22.11 -24.15 -2.25
CA THR A 290 21.91 -23.04 -1.32
C THR A 290 22.17 -21.69 -1.98
N GLN A 291 23.25 -21.55 -2.75
CA GLN A 291 23.55 -20.31 -3.49
C GLN A 291 22.50 -20.02 -4.56
N LEU A 292 22.09 -21.03 -5.34
CA LEU A 292 20.98 -20.91 -6.29
C LEU A 292 19.68 -20.48 -5.59
N GLY A 293 19.35 -21.12 -4.48
CA GLY A 293 18.19 -20.81 -3.67
C GLY A 293 18.18 -19.38 -3.16
N LEU A 294 19.30 -18.90 -2.60
CA LEU A 294 19.43 -17.53 -2.11
C LEU A 294 19.28 -16.50 -3.24
N SER A 295 19.95 -16.73 -4.38
CA SER A 295 19.88 -15.83 -5.54
C SER A 295 18.45 -15.74 -6.11
N LEU A 296 17.72 -16.87 -6.15
CA LEU A 296 16.32 -16.90 -6.54
C LEU A 296 15.41 -16.25 -5.48
N GLN A 297 15.58 -16.57 -4.20
CA GLN A 297 14.78 -16.05 -3.09
C GLN A 297 14.77 -14.52 -3.07
N GLN A 298 15.91 -13.88 -3.28
CA GLN A 298 16.02 -12.42 -3.34
C GLN A 298 15.21 -11.79 -4.50
N ARG A 299 15.01 -12.52 -5.60
CA ARG A 299 14.41 -12.00 -6.83
C ARG A 299 12.95 -12.39 -7.01
N VAL A 300 12.55 -13.58 -6.60
CA VAL A 300 11.18 -14.11 -6.76
C VAL A 300 10.43 -14.29 -5.43
N GLY A 301 11.13 -14.29 -4.29
CA GLY A 301 10.58 -14.53 -2.97
C GLY A 301 10.37 -16.01 -2.61
N ASP A 302 10.23 -16.30 -1.31
CA ASP A 302 10.14 -17.66 -0.79
C ASP A 302 8.92 -18.44 -1.31
N ALA A 303 7.75 -17.80 -1.43
CA ALA A 303 6.53 -18.47 -1.87
C ALA A 303 6.61 -18.98 -3.31
N VAL A 304 7.19 -18.16 -4.22
CA VAL A 304 7.38 -18.54 -5.62
C VAL A 304 8.44 -19.62 -5.72
N LEU A 305 9.55 -19.47 -4.99
CA LEU A 305 10.63 -20.45 -4.99
C LEU A 305 10.15 -21.81 -4.46
N LEU A 306 9.38 -21.84 -3.37
CA LEU A 306 8.81 -23.08 -2.84
C LEU A 306 7.90 -23.76 -3.86
N ALA A 307 6.99 -23.01 -4.46
CA ALA A 307 6.06 -23.54 -5.46
C ALA A 307 6.80 -24.04 -6.72
N ALA A 308 7.87 -23.35 -7.13
CA ALA A 308 8.72 -23.79 -8.23
C ALA A 308 9.42 -25.11 -7.90
N ILE A 309 10.01 -25.24 -6.70
CA ILE A 309 10.64 -26.48 -6.25
C ILE A 309 9.64 -27.63 -6.20
N GLU A 310 8.44 -27.41 -5.66
CA GLU A 310 7.37 -28.42 -5.62
C GLU A 310 6.98 -28.90 -7.04
N GLN A 311 6.91 -27.97 -8.01
CA GLN A 311 6.56 -28.29 -9.39
C GLN A 311 7.61 -29.15 -10.10
N VAL A 312 8.89 -29.03 -9.73
CA VAL A 312 9.99 -29.80 -10.34
C VAL A 312 10.52 -30.93 -9.47
N ALA A 313 9.96 -31.12 -8.28
CA ALA A 313 10.50 -31.95 -7.21
C ALA A 313 10.85 -33.38 -7.66
N ASP A 314 10.07 -33.98 -8.55
CA ASP A 314 10.33 -35.34 -9.04
C ASP A 314 11.42 -35.40 -10.12
N GLY A 315 11.61 -34.33 -10.89
CA GLY A 315 12.65 -34.25 -11.92
C GLY A 315 14.03 -33.90 -11.36
N ILE A 316 14.10 -33.27 -10.18
CA ILE A 316 15.35 -32.72 -9.62
C ILE A 316 15.91 -33.53 -8.45
N LYS A 317 15.28 -34.63 -8.02
CA LYS A 317 15.81 -35.47 -6.93
C LYS A 317 17.17 -36.10 -7.29
N GLY A 318 18.09 -36.09 -6.33
CA GLY A 318 19.35 -36.84 -6.41
C GLY A 318 19.12 -38.36 -6.38
N ASP A 319 20.07 -39.13 -6.92
CA ASP A 319 19.98 -40.59 -7.07
C ASP A 319 20.06 -41.38 -5.74
N SER A 320 20.03 -40.71 -4.59
CA SER A 320 20.09 -41.30 -3.24
C SER A 320 18.93 -42.24 -2.89
N GLY A 321 17.89 -42.34 -3.73
CA GLY A 321 16.81 -43.32 -3.57
C GLY A 321 17.11 -44.74 -4.09
N ARG A 322 18.21 -44.95 -4.82
CA ARG A 322 18.56 -46.27 -5.39
C ARG A 322 19.31 -47.20 -4.43
N GLU A 323 20.02 -46.65 -3.44
CA GLU A 323 20.77 -47.45 -2.47
C GLU A 323 19.87 -48.07 -1.39
N ASP A 324 18.81 -47.36 -0.97
CA ASP A 324 17.85 -47.89 0.02
C ASP A 324 16.93 -48.98 -0.57
N GLN A 325 16.64 -48.92 -1.88
CA GLN A 325 15.84 -49.97 -2.54
C GLN A 325 16.66 -51.25 -2.80
N ALA A 326 17.96 -51.11 -3.09
CA ALA A 326 18.84 -52.27 -3.26
C ALA A 326 19.11 -53.01 -1.95
N GLN A 327 19.15 -52.30 -0.80
CA GLN A 327 19.28 -52.93 0.52
C GLN A 327 17.98 -53.55 1.03
N ALA A 328 16.81 -53.07 0.58
CA ALA A 328 15.52 -53.66 0.91
C ALA A 328 15.23 -54.95 0.13
N GLU A 329 15.74 -55.09 -1.10
CA GLU A 329 15.57 -56.31 -1.90
C GLU A 329 16.50 -57.46 -1.46
N ASP A 330 17.70 -57.17 -0.96
CA ASP A 330 18.65 -58.19 -0.49
C ASP A 330 18.32 -58.72 0.93
N ALA A 331 17.58 -57.95 1.74
CA ALA A 331 17.08 -58.38 3.05
C ALA A 331 15.74 -59.14 2.99
N GLY A 332 15.01 -59.07 1.85
CA GLY A 332 13.65 -59.62 1.70
C GLY A 332 13.57 -61.10 1.37
N SER A 333 14.69 -61.79 1.11
CA SER A 333 14.70 -63.17 0.60
C SER A 333 15.05 -64.25 1.64
N ALA A 334 15.26 -63.90 2.92
CA ALA A 334 15.73 -64.85 3.93
C ALA A 334 14.69 -65.39 4.94
N HIS A 335 13.49 -64.82 5.11
CA HIS A 335 12.52 -65.31 6.10
C HIS A 335 11.07 -65.24 5.62
N ALA A 336 10.58 -66.31 4.98
CA ALA A 336 9.14 -66.53 4.76
C ALA A 336 8.80 -68.03 4.71
N GLN A 337 8.82 -68.72 5.85
CA GLN A 337 8.04 -69.95 6.06
C GLN A 337 7.51 -70.05 7.51
N ASN A 338 6.21 -69.77 7.64
CA ASN A 338 5.22 -70.09 8.69
C ASN A 338 4.38 -68.83 8.91
N GLY A 339 3.09 -68.74 8.60
CA GLY A 339 2.06 -69.76 8.62
C GLY A 339 1.05 -69.38 9.71
N GLN A 340 0.10 -68.48 9.41
CA GLN A 340 -1.24 -68.38 10.02
C GLN A 340 -2.03 -67.15 9.53
N GLN A 341 -3.15 -67.41 8.85
CA GLN A 341 -4.34 -66.54 8.75
C GLN A 341 -5.35 -66.94 9.85
N PRO A 342 -6.50 -66.27 10.02
CA PRO A 342 -6.76 -64.83 10.16
C PRO A 342 -7.69 -64.54 11.37
N GLN A 343 -7.67 -63.33 11.94
CA GLN A 343 -8.77 -62.87 12.80
C GLN A 343 -9.33 -61.53 12.30
N THR A 344 -10.59 -61.59 11.90
CA THR A 344 -11.49 -60.50 11.51
C THR A 344 -12.21 -59.92 12.73
N LEU A 345 -12.47 -58.59 12.72
CA LEU A 345 -13.65 -57.87 13.27
C LEU A 345 -13.37 -56.34 13.25
N PRO A 346 -14.38 -55.43 13.37
CA PRO A 346 -15.38 -55.02 12.37
C PRO A 346 -15.29 -53.49 12.02
N PRO A 347 -16.09 -52.98 11.06
CA PRO A 347 -16.03 -51.58 10.62
C PRO A 347 -16.97 -50.67 11.43
N GLY A 348 -16.54 -49.45 11.75
CA GLY A 348 -17.43 -48.46 12.35
C GLY A 348 -16.74 -47.24 12.95
N GLY A 349 -16.23 -46.36 12.10
CA GLY A 349 -15.76 -45.02 12.50
C GLY A 349 -16.56 -43.95 11.74
N VAL A 350 -17.56 -43.38 12.41
CA VAL A 350 -18.40 -42.28 11.90
C VAL A 350 -17.55 -41.02 11.76
N VAL A 351 -17.58 -40.42 10.57
CA VAL A 351 -16.92 -39.15 10.24
C VAL A 351 -17.78 -37.99 10.78
N PRO A 352 -17.26 -37.04 11.58
CA PRO A 352 -17.97 -35.81 11.86
C PRO A 352 -17.88 -34.87 10.66
N ASN A 353 -19.05 -34.59 10.10
CA ASN A 353 -19.32 -33.65 9.03
C ASN A 353 -19.03 -32.21 9.48
N VAL A 354 -18.02 -31.56 8.92
CA VAL A 354 -17.71 -30.15 9.19
C VAL A 354 -18.60 -29.28 8.30
N THR A 355 -19.51 -28.54 8.94
CA THR A 355 -20.41 -27.59 8.26
C THR A 355 -19.69 -26.24 8.09
N PRO A 356 -19.71 -25.59 6.91
CA PRO A 356 -19.07 -24.29 6.71
C PRO A 356 -19.85 -23.16 7.39
N ILE A 357 -19.16 -22.34 8.18
CA ILE A 357 -19.72 -21.14 8.82
C ILE A 357 -19.85 -20.02 7.78
N ARG A 358 -21.08 -19.54 7.56
CA ARG A 358 -21.38 -18.28 6.85
C ARG A 358 -21.18 -17.08 7.78
N PRO A 359 -20.73 -15.92 7.28
CA PRO A 359 -20.71 -14.69 8.05
C PRO A 359 -22.04 -13.94 7.89
N ASP A 360 -22.89 -13.92 8.92
CA ASP A 360 -24.04 -13.01 9.00
C ASP A 360 -23.78 -11.91 10.05
N VAL A 361 -23.88 -10.67 9.54
CA VAL A 361 -24.56 -9.50 10.12
C VAL A 361 -24.39 -9.25 11.63
N VAL A 362 -23.54 -8.28 11.96
CA VAL A 362 -23.48 -7.65 13.30
C VAL A 362 -24.55 -6.55 13.38
N ALA A 363 -25.55 -6.74 14.23
CA ALA A 363 -26.44 -5.68 14.73
C ALA A 363 -25.79 -4.99 15.96
N PRO A 364 -26.11 -3.71 16.24
CA PRO A 364 -25.43 -2.92 17.25
C PRO A 364 -25.90 -3.28 18.68
N VAL A 365 -24.94 -3.39 19.60
CA VAL A 365 -25.18 -3.54 21.03
C VAL A 365 -25.58 -2.18 21.60
N THR A 366 -26.70 -2.16 22.33
CA THR A 366 -27.17 -1.05 23.14
C THR A 366 -26.71 -1.31 24.58
N ASP A 367 -25.94 -0.39 25.15
CA ASP A 367 -25.60 -0.41 26.58
C ASP A 367 -26.68 0.34 27.36
N THR A 368 -27.44 -0.41 28.14
CA THR A 368 -28.24 0.08 29.26
C THR A 368 -27.62 -0.44 30.56
N ASP A 369 -27.46 0.51 31.49
CA ASP A 369 -27.47 0.36 32.95
C ASP A 369 -26.29 -0.33 33.65
N ALA A 370 -25.44 0.51 34.24
CA ALA A 370 -24.97 0.30 35.61
C ALA A 370 -24.73 1.65 36.30
N ALA A 371 -25.75 2.13 37.01
CA ALA A 371 -25.58 3.02 38.15
C ALA A 371 -25.16 2.19 39.37
N THR A 372 -24.16 2.63 40.14
CA THR A 372 -24.30 3.06 41.56
C THR A 372 -22.94 3.30 42.20
N ASP A 373 -22.84 4.48 42.84
CA ASP A 373 -22.16 4.80 44.10
C ASP A 373 -20.67 4.46 44.32
N HIS A 374 -19.85 5.51 44.42
CA HIS A 374 -19.34 5.92 45.74
C HIS A 374 -19.04 7.43 45.79
N ALA A 375 -19.45 8.02 46.91
CA ALA A 375 -19.42 9.43 47.23
C ALA A 375 -18.11 9.90 47.88
N ALA A 376 -18.00 11.24 47.94
CA ALA A 376 -17.30 12.07 48.93
C ALA A 376 -15.79 12.31 48.75
N GLY A 377 -15.42 13.60 48.72
CA GLY A 377 -14.03 14.06 48.83
C GLY A 377 -13.77 15.50 48.43
N ASP A 378 -14.39 16.45 49.15
CA ASP A 378 -13.99 17.83 49.44
C ASP A 378 -13.29 18.75 48.42
N VAL A 379 -13.93 19.92 48.31
CA VAL A 379 -13.45 21.22 47.83
C VAL A 379 -12.58 21.88 48.92
N PRO A 380 -11.61 22.74 48.55
CA PRO A 380 -11.73 24.11 49.02
C PRO A 380 -11.52 25.15 47.90
N LYS A 381 -12.50 26.05 47.79
CA LYS A 381 -12.36 27.41 47.27
C LYS A 381 -11.88 28.30 48.41
N ALA A 382 -10.86 29.13 48.16
CA ALA A 382 -10.74 30.54 48.58
C ALA A 382 -9.33 31.01 48.20
N GLY A 383 -9.20 31.90 47.22
CA GLY A 383 -8.97 33.33 47.46
C GLY A 383 -7.55 33.66 46.97
N GLY A 384 -7.19 34.79 46.38
CA GLY A 384 -7.81 36.07 46.16
C GLY A 384 -6.67 37.06 45.85
N ALA A 385 -6.97 38.06 45.02
CA ALA A 385 -6.31 39.37 44.90
C ALA A 385 -4.90 39.51 44.26
N SER A 386 -4.88 40.42 43.27
CA SER A 386 -3.89 41.50 43.01
C SER A 386 -2.42 41.13 42.75
N GLU A 387 -1.95 41.34 41.51
CA GLU A 387 -1.38 42.60 40.97
C GLU A 387 -1.45 42.61 39.44
#